data_AF-A0A317ZBC6-F1
#
_entry.id   AF-A0A317ZBC6-F1
#
_cell.length_a   1.000
_cell.length_b   1.000
_cell.length_c   1.000
_cell.angle_alpha   90.00
_cell.angle_beta   90.00
_cell.angle_gamma   90.00
#
_symmetry.space_group_name_H-M   'P 1'
#
loop_
_entity.id
_entity.type
_entity.pdbx_description
1 polymer ?
#
loop_
_entity_poly.entity_id
_entity_poly.type
_entity_poly.pdbx_seq_one_letter_code
_entity_poly.pdbx_strand_id
1 'polypeptide(L)'
;MKILGAGVDFLVSHHLLPLVSIIIEPAKVVFLNNAINHGVLTPLASEQVSQAGRSILYTLESNPGPGLGILLAYMIFGKGTEKATSYGAAFIHFIGGIHEIYFPYVLARPLLIFAAMAGGMTGVATFSLFNFGLTGPASPGSILAYFAVTPKGSYWVMLLSIFLSTLVTFIVASAILKFSRDAKTSLADATAKMEATKGKKSRVRDTFIQEDEAATTTTGESSSATTDNALLVEEDPEVLLDKYDTENVEAHDYSHIDHIIFACDAGMGSSAMGASMLRKKFQKAGIDNVEVTNTAINQLPGESQLVITQKTLTDRAIKQVPNAIHLSVDNFLNSPRYEELIKNIKEKENKK
;
A
#
# COMPACT_ATOMS: atom_id res chain seq x y z
N MET A 1 -21.74 12.86 -23.58
CA MET A 1 -21.10 11.64 -24.11
C MET A 1 -20.78 11.68 -25.60
N LYS A 2 -21.68 12.11 -26.51
CA LYS A 2 -21.43 12.14 -27.98
C LYS A 2 -20.05 12.63 -28.45
N ILE A 3 -19.52 13.72 -27.88
CA ILE A 3 -18.18 14.27 -28.22
C ILE A 3 -17.04 13.30 -27.82
N LEU A 4 -17.15 12.65 -26.65
CA LEU A 4 -16.17 11.66 -26.18
C LEU A 4 -16.23 10.37 -27.00
N GLY A 5 -17.43 9.92 -27.39
CA GLY A 5 -17.62 8.79 -28.30
C GLY A 5 -16.96 9.04 -29.65
N ALA A 6 -17.26 10.18 -30.29
CA ALA A 6 -16.62 10.57 -31.55
C ALA A 6 -15.09 10.67 -31.47
N GLY A 7 -14.54 11.12 -30.33
CA GLY A 7 -13.10 11.11 -30.07
C GLY A 7 -12.50 9.70 -29.98
N VAL A 8 -13.20 8.76 -29.34
CA VAL A 8 -12.81 7.33 -29.33
C VAL A 8 -12.85 6.76 -30.74
N ASP A 9 -13.94 6.97 -31.49
CA ASP A 9 -14.11 6.43 -32.84
C ASP A 9 -13.07 6.98 -33.82
N PHE A 10 -12.65 8.24 -33.66
CA PHE A 10 -11.51 8.82 -34.36
C PHE A 10 -10.19 8.07 -34.04
N LEU A 11 -9.91 7.80 -32.76
CA LEU A 11 -8.72 7.06 -32.34
C LEU A 11 -8.73 5.61 -32.81
N VAL A 12 -9.90 4.96 -32.90
CA VAL A 12 -10.04 3.60 -33.46
C VAL A 12 -9.75 3.60 -34.95
N SER A 13 -10.43 4.47 -35.71
CA SER A 13 -10.36 4.54 -37.17
C SER A 13 -8.97 4.92 -37.71
N HIS A 14 -8.17 5.66 -36.92
CA HIS A 14 -6.81 6.05 -37.28
C HIS A 14 -5.73 5.15 -36.65
N HIS A 15 -6.11 4.04 -36.00
CA HIS A 15 -5.21 3.14 -35.25
C HIS A 15 -4.38 3.83 -34.15
N LEU A 16 -4.86 4.96 -33.63
CA LEU A 16 -4.19 5.77 -32.60
C LEU A 16 -4.55 5.35 -31.16
N LEU A 17 -5.51 4.43 -30.99
CA LEU A 17 -5.88 3.86 -29.67
C LEU A 17 -4.68 3.47 -28.78
N PRO A 18 -3.58 2.86 -29.26
CA PRO A 18 -2.43 2.54 -28.42
C PRO A 18 -1.85 3.75 -27.69
N LEU A 19 -1.85 4.92 -28.32
CA LEU A 19 -1.29 6.15 -27.74
C LEU A 19 -2.06 6.62 -26.49
N VAL A 20 -3.31 6.16 -26.29
CA VAL A 20 -4.10 6.48 -25.08
C VAL A 20 -3.42 5.95 -23.80
N SER A 21 -2.60 4.90 -23.89
CA SER A 21 -1.80 4.40 -22.76
C SER A 21 -0.75 5.40 -22.26
N ILE A 22 -0.33 6.38 -23.07
CA ILE A 22 0.54 7.49 -22.63
C ILE A 22 -0.15 8.35 -21.57
N ILE A 23 -1.49 8.43 -21.60
CA ILE A 23 -2.30 9.17 -20.63
C ILE A 23 -2.79 8.25 -19.51
N ILE A 24 -3.32 7.06 -19.87
CA ILE A 24 -3.91 6.13 -18.89
C ILE A 24 -2.87 5.58 -17.91
N GLU A 25 -1.69 5.14 -18.37
CA GLU A 25 -0.72 4.49 -17.47
C GLU A 25 -0.21 5.45 -16.37
N PRO A 26 0.16 6.72 -16.65
CA PRO A 26 0.45 7.68 -15.58
C PRO A 26 -0.74 7.98 -14.69
N ALA A 27 -1.92 8.18 -15.28
CA ALA A 27 -3.12 8.54 -14.54
C ALA A 27 -3.54 7.44 -13.54
N LYS A 28 -3.35 6.16 -13.90
CA LYS A 28 -3.53 5.03 -12.98
C LYS A 28 -2.61 5.16 -11.76
N VAL A 29 -1.30 5.33 -11.98
CA VAL A 29 -0.29 5.43 -10.91
C VAL A 29 -0.51 6.61 -9.96
N VAL A 30 -1.19 7.67 -10.40
CA VAL A 30 -1.63 8.81 -9.56
C VAL A 30 -3.09 8.73 -9.09
N PHE A 31 -3.69 7.54 -9.06
CA PHE A 31 -5.03 7.24 -8.51
C PHE A 31 -6.22 7.87 -9.24
N LEU A 32 -6.02 8.32 -10.48
CA LEU A 32 -7.11 8.77 -11.36
C LEU A 32 -7.79 7.60 -12.10
N ASN A 33 -7.40 6.34 -11.80
CA ASN A 33 -7.99 5.13 -12.38
C ASN A 33 -9.51 5.06 -12.20
N ASN A 34 -10.04 5.42 -11.03
CA ASN A 34 -11.48 5.41 -10.77
C ASN A 34 -12.23 6.45 -11.63
N ALA A 35 -11.65 7.64 -11.81
CA ALA A 35 -12.24 8.71 -12.62
C ALA A 35 -12.23 8.35 -14.11
N ILE A 36 -11.16 7.73 -14.60
CA ILE A 36 -11.06 7.24 -15.97
C ILE A 36 -12.01 6.07 -16.20
N ASN A 37 -11.95 5.03 -15.36
CA ASN A 37 -12.69 3.80 -15.59
C ASN A 37 -14.20 3.98 -15.36
N HIS A 38 -14.64 4.42 -14.18
CA HIS A 38 -16.06 4.58 -13.88
C HIS A 38 -16.66 5.88 -14.45
N GLY A 39 -15.86 6.95 -14.54
CA GLY A 39 -16.36 8.26 -15.02
C GLY A 39 -16.42 8.40 -16.55
N VAL A 40 -15.60 7.66 -17.31
CA VAL A 40 -15.50 7.81 -18.77
C VAL A 40 -15.60 6.48 -19.52
N LEU A 41 -14.74 5.51 -19.22
CA LEU A 41 -14.60 4.30 -20.04
C LEU A 41 -15.81 3.36 -19.90
N THR A 42 -16.21 3.01 -18.68
CA THR A 42 -17.30 2.06 -18.40
C THR A 42 -18.65 2.52 -19.00
N PRO A 43 -19.08 3.80 -18.87
CA PRO A 43 -20.31 4.27 -19.52
C PRO A 43 -20.28 4.15 -21.06
N LEU A 44 -19.18 4.59 -21.70
CA LEU A 44 -19.02 4.51 -23.16
C LEU A 44 -18.92 3.04 -23.63
N ALA A 45 -18.22 2.20 -22.88
CA ALA A 45 -18.09 0.77 -23.15
C ALA A 45 -19.43 0.03 -23.00
N SER A 46 -20.28 0.44 -22.04
CA SER A 46 -21.63 -0.09 -21.86
C SER A 46 -22.54 0.23 -23.04
N GLU A 47 -22.49 1.47 -23.54
CA GLU A 47 -23.23 1.89 -24.74
C GLU A 47 -22.78 1.09 -25.98
N GLN A 48 -21.46 0.92 -26.16
CA GLN A 48 -20.91 0.09 -27.24
C GLN A 48 -21.26 -1.40 -27.10
N VAL A 49 -21.22 -1.99 -25.90
CA VAL A 49 -21.65 -3.39 -25.67
C VAL A 49 -23.13 -3.58 -25.99
N SER A 50 -23.99 -2.61 -25.64
CA SER A 50 -25.42 -2.70 -25.93
C SER A 50 -25.74 -2.72 -27.43
N GLN A 51 -24.82 -2.28 -28.29
CA GLN A 51 -25.03 -2.22 -29.74
C GLN A 51 -24.22 -3.29 -30.50
N ALA A 52 -22.95 -3.50 -30.11
CA ALA A 52 -21.98 -4.37 -30.80
C ALA A 52 -21.61 -5.64 -30.01
N GLY A 53 -22.19 -5.86 -28.82
CA GLY A 53 -21.97 -7.02 -27.95
C GLY A 53 -20.64 -7.06 -27.21
N ARG A 54 -19.71 -6.14 -27.51
CA ARG A 54 -18.36 -6.08 -26.93
C ARG A 54 -17.76 -4.67 -27.08
N SER A 55 -16.81 -4.31 -26.21
CA SER A 55 -16.05 -3.06 -26.34
C SER A 55 -14.56 -3.25 -25.99
N ILE A 56 -13.67 -2.64 -26.78
CA ILE A 56 -12.24 -2.53 -26.48
C ILE A 56 -11.98 -1.56 -25.32
N LEU A 57 -12.88 -0.61 -25.03
CA LEU A 57 -12.68 0.39 -23.98
C LEU A 57 -12.52 -0.24 -22.59
N TYR A 58 -13.18 -1.37 -22.35
CA TYR A 58 -13.01 -2.13 -21.10
C TYR A 58 -11.59 -2.66 -20.89
N THR A 59 -10.76 -2.81 -21.93
CA THR A 59 -9.38 -3.32 -21.81
C THR A 59 -8.33 -2.24 -21.56
N LEU A 60 -8.61 -0.97 -21.89
CA LEU A 60 -7.60 0.10 -21.90
C LEU A 60 -7.01 0.37 -20.51
N GLU A 61 -7.83 0.23 -19.48
CA GLU A 61 -7.48 0.49 -18.09
C GLU A 61 -7.16 -0.82 -17.35
N SER A 62 -8.00 -1.83 -17.55
CA SER A 62 -8.01 -3.07 -16.76
C SER A 62 -6.94 -4.11 -17.14
N ASN A 63 -6.24 -3.93 -18.28
CA ASN A 63 -5.26 -4.90 -18.79
C ASN A 63 -4.21 -5.27 -17.72
N PRO A 64 -4.09 -6.56 -17.35
CA PRO A 64 -3.17 -6.98 -16.30
C PRO A 64 -1.69 -6.96 -16.73
N GLY A 65 -1.42 -6.97 -18.03
CA GLY A 65 -0.08 -7.14 -18.58
C GLY A 65 0.97 -6.14 -18.08
N PRO A 66 0.72 -4.82 -18.10
CA PRO A 66 1.73 -3.83 -17.70
C PRO A 66 2.13 -3.99 -16.23
N GLY A 67 1.16 -4.09 -15.32
CA GLY A 67 1.43 -4.29 -13.90
C GLY A 67 2.19 -5.59 -13.61
N LEU A 68 1.79 -6.70 -14.26
CA LEU A 68 2.48 -7.98 -14.12
C LEU A 68 3.93 -7.91 -14.63
N GLY A 69 4.17 -7.25 -15.76
CA GLY A 69 5.51 -7.11 -16.33
C GLY A 69 6.48 -6.36 -15.41
N ILE A 70 6.00 -5.32 -14.70
CA ILE A 70 6.80 -4.60 -13.71
C ILE A 70 7.14 -5.49 -12.53
N LEU A 71 6.16 -6.21 -11.98
CA LEU A 71 6.35 -7.07 -10.82
C LEU A 71 7.29 -8.25 -11.13
N LEU A 72 7.16 -8.87 -12.30
CA LEU A 72 8.11 -9.90 -12.77
C LEU A 72 9.53 -9.35 -12.92
N ALA A 73 9.69 -8.10 -13.36
CA ALA A 73 10.99 -7.45 -13.45
C ALA A 73 11.60 -7.23 -12.04
N TYR A 74 10.78 -6.91 -11.03
CA TYR A 74 11.22 -6.85 -9.63
C TYR A 74 11.58 -8.21 -9.02
N MET A 75 10.86 -9.28 -9.35
CA MET A 75 11.22 -10.64 -8.89
C MET A 75 12.63 -11.03 -9.35
N ILE A 76 13.03 -10.63 -10.56
CA ILE A 76 14.33 -11.01 -11.14
C ILE A 76 15.42 -9.99 -10.79
N PHE A 77 15.17 -8.70 -11.01
CA PHE A 77 16.16 -7.61 -10.95
C PHE A 77 15.98 -6.64 -9.76
N GLY A 78 14.93 -6.79 -8.95
CA GLY A 78 14.77 -6.07 -7.69
C GLY A 78 15.81 -6.48 -6.65
N LYS A 79 15.97 -5.66 -5.61
CA LYS A 79 16.91 -5.89 -4.49
C LYS A 79 16.17 -5.82 -3.17
N GLY A 80 16.60 -6.62 -2.18
CA GLY A 80 16.06 -6.59 -0.82
C GLY A 80 14.54 -6.78 -0.76
N THR A 81 13.88 -6.00 0.09
CA THR A 81 12.44 -6.05 0.32
C THR A 81 11.61 -5.82 -0.94
N GLU A 82 12.05 -4.92 -1.85
CA GLU A 82 11.36 -4.70 -3.14
C GLU A 82 11.25 -5.98 -3.99
N LYS A 83 12.20 -6.92 -3.86
CA LYS A 83 12.15 -8.21 -4.57
C LYS A 83 11.24 -9.20 -3.85
N ALA A 84 11.37 -9.35 -2.54
CA ALA A 84 10.55 -10.27 -1.75
C ALA A 84 9.05 -9.98 -1.95
N THR A 85 8.65 -8.74 -1.68
CA THR A 85 7.23 -8.35 -1.73
C THR A 85 6.62 -8.44 -3.13
N SER A 86 7.45 -8.44 -4.19
CA SER A 86 6.98 -8.51 -5.58
C SER A 86 6.32 -9.84 -5.93
N TYR A 87 6.67 -10.92 -5.23
CA TYR A 87 6.05 -12.25 -5.42
C TYR A 87 4.58 -12.23 -4.99
N GLY A 88 4.29 -11.81 -3.74
CA GLY A 88 2.93 -11.66 -3.23
C GLY A 88 2.13 -10.60 -4.02
N ALA A 89 2.75 -9.46 -4.32
CA ALA A 89 2.14 -8.41 -5.13
C ALA A 89 1.68 -8.91 -6.52
N ALA A 90 2.47 -9.75 -7.20
CA ALA A 90 2.12 -10.25 -8.52
C ALA A 90 0.93 -11.20 -8.49
N PHE A 91 0.84 -12.05 -7.47
CA PHE A 91 -0.30 -12.94 -7.28
C PHE A 91 -1.58 -12.15 -7.00
N ILE A 92 -1.53 -11.18 -6.09
CA ILE A 92 -2.67 -10.33 -5.71
C ILE A 92 -3.11 -9.41 -6.85
N HIS A 93 -2.16 -8.89 -7.64
CA HIS A 93 -2.46 -8.18 -8.90
C HIS A 93 -3.15 -9.13 -9.87
N PHE A 94 -2.45 -10.17 -10.33
CA PHE A 94 -2.81 -10.96 -11.51
C PHE A 94 -4.02 -11.87 -11.29
N ILE A 95 -4.15 -12.45 -10.11
CA ILE A 95 -5.28 -13.32 -9.74
C ILE A 95 -6.35 -12.48 -9.05
N GLY A 96 -5.96 -11.77 -7.98
CA GLY A 96 -6.87 -11.05 -7.09
C GLY A 96 -7.50 -9.78 -7.66
N GLY A 97 -6.94 -9.18 -8.72
CA GLY A 97 -7.51 -7.99 -9.35
C GLY A 97 -7.37 -6.71 -8.56
N ILE A 98 -6.32 -6.60 -7.73
CA ILE A 98 -5.98 -5.37 -7.01
C ILE A 98 -4.78 -4.73 -7.71
N HIS A 99 -5.01 -4.10 -8.86
CA HIS A 99 -3.94 -3.50 -9.65
C HIS A 99 -3.18 -2.35 -8.98
N GLU A 100 -3.72 -1.72 -7.92
CA GLU A 100 -2.97 -0.67 -7.23
C GLU A 100 -1.77 -1.21 -6.44
N ILE A 101 -1.65 -2.53 -6.25
CA ILE A 101 -0.52 -3.15 -5.55
C ILE A 101 0.82 -3.00 -6.28
N TYR A 102 0.83 -2.80 -7.62
CA TYR A 102 2.07 -2.53 -8.36
C TYR A 102 2.44 -1.03 -8.39
N PHE A 103 1.51 -0.13 -8.05
CA PHE A 103 1.77 1.31 -8.11
C PHE A 103 2.88 1.80 -7.14
N PRO A 104 3.14 1.22 -5.93
CA PRO A 104 4.19 1.74 -5.06
C PRO A 104 5.59 1.49 -5.67
N TYR A 105 5.76 0.39 -6.41
CA TYR A 105 6.97 0.09 -7.18
C TYR A 105 7.25 1.18 -8.24
N VAL A 106 6.22 1.62 -8.96
CA VAL A 106 6.36 2.71 -9.93
C VAL A 106 6.62 4.05 -9.23
N LEU A 107 5.99 4.30 -8.09
CA LEU A 107 6.24 5.54 -7.31
C LEU A 107 7.65 5.58 -6.69
N ALA A 108 8.20 4.44 -6.26
CA ALA A 108 9.57 4.30 -5.78
C ALA A 108 10.61 4.50 -6.90
N ARG A 109 10.29 4.07 -8.14
CA ARG A 109 11.13 4.24 -9.33
C ARG A 109 10.34 4.80 -10.53
N PRO A 110 10.09 6.13 -10.58
CA PRO A 110 9.18 6.75 -11.55
C PRO A 110 9.49 6.50 -13.04
N LEU A 111 10.72 6.13 -13.41
CA LEU A 111 11.05 5.76 -14.81
C LEU A 111 10.24 4.54 -15.29
N LEU A 112 9.80 3.65 -14.38
CA LEU A 112 8.99 2.47 -14.71
C LEU A 112 7.63 2.83 -15.35
N ILE A 113 7.19 4.08 -15.25
CA ILE A 113 6.01 4.60 -15.95
C ILE A 113 6.14 4.41 -17.47
N PHE A 114 7.35 4.52 -18.04
CA PHE A 114 7.59 4.26 -19.46
C PHE A 114 7.48 2.78 -19.82
N ALA A 115 7.80 1.88 -18.88
CA ALA A 115 7.59 0.44 -19.06
C ALA A 115 6.09 0.10 -19.04
N ALA A 116 5.32 0.73 -18.14
CA ALA A 116 3.86 0.62 -18.13
C ALA A 116 3.25 1.12 -19.45
N MET A 117 3.64 2.33 -19.90
CA MET A 117 3.20 2.88 -21.20
C MET A 117 3.48 1.92 -22.36
N ALA A 118 4.71 1.40 -22.48
CA ALA A 118 5.12 0.56 -23.60
C ALA A 118 4.31 -0.76 -23.69
N GLY A 119 4.10 -1.45 -22.56
CA GLY A 119 3.25 -2.65 -22.56
C GLY A 119 1.76 -2.34 -22.67
N GLY A 120 1.29 -1.21 -22.12
CA GLY A 120 -0.08 -0.73 -22.31
C GLY A 120 -0.38 -0.51 -23.79
N MET A 121 0.46 0.28 -24.47
CA MET A 121 0.44 0.49 -25.92
C MET A 121 0.45 -0.83 -26.68
N THR A 122 1.33 -1.77 -26.31
CA THR A 122 1.44 -3.09 -26.95
C THR A 122 0.17 -3.93 -26.81
N GLY A 123 -0.44 -3.96 -25.62
CA GLY A 123 -1.70 -4.67 -25.38
C GLY A 123 -2.86 -4.06 -26.15
N VAL A 124 -3.01 -2.73 -26.11
CA VAL A 124 -4.05 -2.00 -26.85
C VAL A 124 -3.87 -2.16 -28.36
N ALA A 125 -2.63 -2.14 -28.87
CA ALA A 125 -2.33 -2.40 -30.29
C ALA A 125 -2.72 -3.83 -30.69
N THR A 126 -2.37 -4.83 -29.86
CA THR A 126 -2.74 -6.23 -30.11
C THR A 126 -4.26 -6.43 -30.09
N PHE A 127 -4.96 -5.83 -29.12
CA PHE A 127 -6.42 -5.86 -29.07
C PHE A 127 -7.05 -5.16 -30.29
N SER A 128 -6.52 -4.00 -30.71
CA SER A 128 -7.03 -3.28 -31.89
C SER A 128 -6.81 -4.07 -33.19
N LEU A 129 -5.64 -4.70 -33.36
CA LEU A 129 -5.30 -5.50 -34.54
C LEU A 129 -6.26 -6.67 -34.77
N PHE A 130 -6.65 -7.35 -33.69
CA PHE A 130 -7.59 -8.48 -33.73
C PHE A 130 -9.06 -8.07 -33.49
N ASN A 131 -9.35 -6.76 -33.50
CA ASN A 131 -10.67 -6.19 -33.18
C ASN A 131 -11.27 -6.78 -31.89
N PHE A 132 -10.48 -6.95 -30.84
CA PHE A 132 -10.89 -7.55 -29.58
C PHE A 132 -11.68 -6.59 -28.69
N GLY A 133 -12.60 -7.12 -27.89
CA GLY A 133 -13.31 -6.38 -26.86
C GLY A 133 -13.96 -7.32 -25.84
N LEU A 134 -14.19 -6.83 -24.63
CA LEU A 134 -14.86 -7.56 -23.55
C LEU A 134 -16.37 -7.31 -23.59
N THR A 135 -17.16 -8.27 -23.10
CA THR A 135 -18.63 -8.17 -23.01
C THR A 135 -19.11 -7.39 -21.78
N GLY A 136 -18.20 -6.99 -20.89
CA GLY A 136 -18.50 -6.25 -19.67
C GLY A 136 -17.22 -5.76 -18.98
N PRO A 137 -17.35 -5.02 -17.86
CA PRO A 137 -16.21 -4.56 -17.08
C PRO A 137 -15.47 -5.73 -16.42
N ALA A 138 -14.15 -5.78 -16.56
CA ALA A 138 -13.27 -6.67 -15.80
C ALA A 138 -12.68 -5.93 -14.59
N SER A 139 -12.46 -6.63 -13.48
CA SER A 139 -11.65 -6.11 -12.37
C SER A 139 -10.22 -5.85 -12.86
N PRO A 140 -9.70 -4.61 -12.78
CA PRO A 140 -8.36 -4.28 -13.25
C PRO A 140 -7.29 -5.18 -12.65
N GLY A 141 -6.37 -5.66 -13.47
CA GLY A 141 -5.31 -6.57 -13.03
C GLY A 141 -5.69 -8.06 -12.95
N SER A 142 -6.98 -8.44 -12.91
CA SER A 142 -7.35 -9.86 -12.79
C SER A 142 -7.48 -10.59 -14.13
N ILE A 143 -6.65 -11.62 -14.33
CA ILE A 143 -6.81 -12.58 -15.44
C ILE A 143 -8.14 -13.34 -15.32
N LEU A 144 -8.60 -13.63 -14.11
CA LEU A 144 -9.85 -14.37 -13.88
C LEU A 144 -11.06 -13.54 -14.26
N ALA A 145 -11.09 -12.24 -13.92
CA ALA A 145 -12.12 -11.33 -14.40
C ALA A 145 -12.11 -11.24 -15.94
N TYR A 146 -10.93 -11.18 -16.55
CA TYR A 146 -10.77 -11.21 -18.00
C TYR A 146 -11.36 -12.47 -18.64
N PHE A 147 -11.11 -13.67 -18.08
CA PHE A 147 -11.73 -14.90 -18.55
C PHE A 147 -13.27 -14.89 -18.43
N ALA A 148 -13.82 -14.27 -17.38
CA ALA A 148 -15.26 -14.20 -17.15
C ALA A 148 -16.02 -13.33 -18.18
N VAL A 149 -15.41 -12.25 -18.68
CA VAL A 149 -16.04 -11.29 -19.62
C VAL A 149 -15.44 -11.32 -21.04
N THR A 150 -14.59 -12.30 -21.36
CA THR A 150 -14.06 -12.49 -22.71
C THR A 150 -15.03 -13.31 -23.57
N PRO A 151 -15.38 -12.85 -24.80
CA PRO A 151 -16.19 -13.63 -25.74
C PRO A 151 -15.60 -15.01 -26.01
N LYS A 152 -16.45 -16.05 -26.00
CA LYS A 152 -16.05 -17.43 -26.33
C LYS A 152 -15.34 -17.47 -27.70
N GLY A 153 -14.24 -18.20 -27.77
CA GLY A 153 -13.37 -18.27 -28.96
C GLY A 153 -12.33 -17.15 -29.09
N SER A 154 -12.44 -16.06 -28.31
CA SER A 154 -11.47 -14.95 -28.33
C SER A 154 -10.37 -15.05 -27.26
N TYR A 155 -10.37 -16.12 -26.43
CA TYR A 155 -9.41 -16.32 -25.34
C TYR A 155 -7.94 -16.34 -25.80
N TRP A 156 -7.65 -16.78 -27.02
CA TRP A 156 -6.29 -16.77 -27.55
C TRP A 156 -5.78 -15.34 -27.79
N VAL A 157 -6.63 -14.44 -28.29
CA VAL A 157 -6.30 -13.00 -28.46
C VAL A 157 -6.08 -12.35 -27.11
N MET A 158 -6.95 -12.68 -26.14
CA MET A 158 -6.85 -12.23 -24.75
C MET A 158 -5.49 -12.59 -24.15
N LEU A 159 -5.13 -13.88 -24.20
CA LEU A 159 -3.86 -14.38 -23.66
C LEU A 159 -2.65 -13.82 -24.41
N LEU A 160 -2.70 -13.76 -25.75
CA LEU A 160 -1.62 -13.20 -26.57
C LEU A 160 -1.36 -11.72 -26.25
N SER A 161 -2.41 -10.91 -26.16
CA SER A 161 -2.29 -9.48 -25.82
C SER A 161 -1.73 -9.27 -24.41
N ILE A 162 -2.24 -10.01 -23.42
CA ILE A 162 -1.75 -9.94 -22.04
C ILE A 162 -0.28 -10.40 -21.97
N PHE A 163 0.09 -11.47 -22.68
CA PHE A 163 1.46 -11.96 -22.76
C PHE A 163 2.41 -10.93 -23.40
N LEU A 164 2.08 -10.39 -24.57
CA LEU A 164 2.91 -9.39 -25.26
C LEU A 164 3.04 -8.09 -24.45
N SER A 165 1.94 -7.64 -23.83
CA SER A 165 1.91 -6.51 -22.92
C SER A 165 2.83 -6.74 -21.71
N THR A 166 2.75 -7.91 -21.07
CA THR A 166 3.62 -8.34 -19.97
C THR A 166 5.08 -8.38 -20.40
N LEU A 167 5.37 -8.98 -21.55
CA LEU A 167 6.73 -9.18 -22.07
C LEU A 167 7.41 -7.84 -22.40
N VAL A 168 6.72 -6.92 -23.07
CA VAL A 168 7.28 -5.59 -23.39
C VAL A 168 7.51 -4.80 -22.12
N THR A 169 6.55 -4.75 -21.19
CA THR A 169 6.78 -4.06 -19.91
C THR A 169 7.91 -4.71 -19.11
N PHE A 170 7.98 -6.05 -19.06
CA PHE A 170 9.07 -6.77 -18.40
C PHE A 170 10.44 -6.41 -18.98
N ILE A 171 10.59 -6.39 -20.31
CA ILE A 171 11.86 -6.04 -20.97
C ILE A 171 12.28 -4.60 -20.62
N VAL A 172 11.37 -3.64 -20.77
CA VAL A 172 11.67 -2.21 -20.49
C VAL A 172 11.92 -1.97 -19.01
N ALA A 173 11.12 -2.56 -18.11
CA ALA A 173 11.31 -2.49 -16.67
C ALA A 173 12.63 -3.14 -16.24
N SER A 174 12.99 -4.29 -16.79
CA SER A 174 14.26 -4.97 -16.52
C SER A 174 15.47 -4.12 -16.92
N ALA A 175 15.41 -3.45 -18.08
CA ALA A 175 16.44 -2.49 -18.47
C ALA A 175 16.53 -1.31 -17.48
N ILE A 176 15.39 -0.72 -17.09
CA ILE A 176 15.36 0.39 -16.11
C ILE A 176 15.91 -0.06 -14.75
N LEU A 177 15.51 -1.21 -14.22
CA LEU A 177 15.97 -1.72 -12.93
C LEU A 177 17.46 -2.08 -12.94
N LYS A 178 18.00 -2.53 -14.07
CA LYS A 178 19.40 -2.93 -14.22
C LYS A 178 20.35 -1.74 -14.48
N PHE A 179 19.89 -0.68 -15.16
CA PHE A 179 20.74 0.44 -15.57
C PHE A 179 20.48 1.76 -14.81
N SER A 180 19.38 1.88 -14.07
CA SER A 180 19.16 3.01 -13.15
C SER A 180 20.02 2.89 -11.89
N ARG A 181 20.42 4.05 -11.33
CA ARG A 181 20.82 4.14 -9.92
C ARG A 181 19.66 3.73 -9.00
N ASP A 182 19.98 3.48 -7.73
CA ASP A 182 19.05 2.94 -6.73
C ASP A 182 17.77 3.77 -6.55
N ALA A 183 16.75 3.16 -5.92
CA ALA A 183 15.40 3.69 -5.85
C ALA A 183 15.36 5.14 -5.32
N LYS A 184 14.47 5.97 -5.89
CA LYS A 184 14.35 7.39 -5.52
C LYS A 184 13.79 7.57 -4.09
N THR A 185 13.07 6.56 -3.60
CA THR A 185 12.33 6.55 -2.33
C THR A 185 12.06 5.07 -1.99
N SER A 186 11.93 4.71 -0.71
CA SER A 186 11.67 3.31 -0.32
C SER A 186 10.27 2.85 -0.75
N LEU A 187 10.05 1.53 -0.84
CA LEU A 187 8.73 0.98 -1.15
C LEU A 187 7.69 1.31 -0.06
N ALA A 188 8.12 1.37 1.21
CA ALA A 188 7.28 1.76 2.34
C ALA A 188 6.83 3.24 2.23
N ASP A 189 7.75 4.16 1.98
CA ASP A 189 7.46 5.58 1.77
C ASP A 189 6.56 5.80 0.53
N ALA A 190 6.81 5.06 -0.56
CA ALA A 190 6.00 5.10 -1.78
C ALA A 190 4.57 4.59 -1.53
N THR A 191 4.41 3.55 -0.71
CA THR A 191 3.11 3.03 -0.27
C THR A 191 2.38 4.03 0.62
N ALA A 192 3.06 4.63 1.61
CA ALA A 192 2.48 5.67 2.47
C ALA A 192 2.04 6.91 1.68
N LYS A 193 2.84 7.34 0.69
CA LYS A 193 2.48 8.43 -0.23
C LYS A 193 1.24 8.10 -1.06
N MET A 194 1.10 6.87 -1.51
CA MET A 194 -0.10 6.37 -2.18
C MET A 194 -1.33 6.45 -1.26
N GLU A 195 -1.24 5.95 -0.03
CA GLU A 195 -2.38 5.99 0.92
C GLU A 195 -2.84 7.43 1.19
N ALA A 196 -1.89 8.35 1.39
CA ALA A 196 -2.17 9.77 1.56
C ALA A 196 -2.85 10.42 0.34
N THR A 197 -2.53 9.96 -0.88
CA THR A 197 -3.13 10.47 -2.13
C THR A 197 -4.50 9.86 -2.40
N LYS A 198 -4.73 8.59 -2.02
CA LYS A 198 -5.98 7.85 -2.25
C LYS A 198 -7.07 8.14 -1.21
N GLY A 199 -6.71 8.66 -0.04
CA GLY A 199 -7.66 9.10 1.00
C GLY A 199 -8.42 7.98 1.73
N LYS A 200 -8.05 6.71 1.52
CA LYS A 200 -8.60 5.52 2.21
C LYS A 200 -7.49 4.49 2.46
N LYS A 201 -7.50 3.85 3.64
CA LYS A 201 -6.57 2.75 4.01
C LYS A 201 -6.61 1.66 2.92
N SER A 202 -5.44 1.20 2.45
CA SER A 202 -5.38 0.23 1.35
C SER A 202 -5.33 -1.21 1.87
N ARG A 203 -6.17 -2.12 1.32
CA ARG A 203 -6.14 -3.57 1.60
C ARG A 203 -4.82 -4.26 1.22
N VAL A 204 -3.95 -3.53 0.53
CA VAL A 204 -2.60 -3.95 0.10
C VAL A 204 -1.59 -4.00 1.26
N ARG A 205 -1.89 -3.33 2.38
CA ARG A 205 -0.97 -3.12 3.51
C ARG A 205 -0.42 -4.42 4.11
N ASP A 206 -1.24 -5.44 4.28
CA ASP A 206 -0.86 -6.65 5.01
C ASP A 206 0.22 -7.48 4.26
N THR A 207 0.22 -7.41 2.92
CA THR A 207 1.21 -8.11 2.07
C THR A 207 2.60 -7.48 2.15
N PHE A 208 2.71 -6.18 2.44
CA PHE A 208 3.99 -5.49 2.52
C PHE A 208 4.62 -5.51 3.93
N ILE A 209 3.89 -5.98 4.94
CA ILE A 209 4.36 -6.01 6.33
C ILE A 209 4.87 -7.41 6.72
N GLN A 210 4.35 -8.48 6.13
CA GLN A 210 4.68 -9.86 6.53
C GLN A 210 6.11 -10.35 6.21
N GLU A 211 6.85 -9.71 5.30
CA GLU A 211 8.14 -10.25 4.84
C GLU A 211 9.40 -9.59 5.43
N ASP A 212 9.27 -8.46 6.13
CA ASP A 212 10.38 -7.94 6.98
C ASP A 212 10.61 -8.84 8.21
N GLU A 213 9.63 -9.66 8.60
CA GLU A 213 9.71 -10.57 9.76
C GLU A 213 10.43 -11.90 9.44
N ALA A 214 10.55 -12.31 8.17
CA ALA A 214 10.96 -13.67 7.78
C ALA A 214 12.48 -13.87 7.57
N ALA A 215 13.29 -12.80 7.61
CA ALA A 215 14.69 -12.85 7.18
C ALA A 215 15.72 -13.10 8.31
N THR A 216 15.31 -13.17 9.59
CA THR A 216 16.26 -13.14 10.74
C THR A 216 15.93 -14.13 11.87
N THR A 217 15.58 -15.38 11.55
CA THR A 217 15.27 -16.39 12.60
C THR A 217 15.76 -17.80 12.26
N THR A 218 17.04 -18.07 12.53
CA THR A 218 17.57 -19.44 12.66
C THR A 218 18.57 -19.54 13.82
N THR A 219 18.08 -19.87 15.02
CA THR A 219 18.78 -20.69 16.06
C THR A 219 17.91 -20.81 17.32
N GLY A 220 17.50 -22.03 17.67
CA GLY A 220 17.07 -22.48 19.01
C GLY A 220 15.83 -21.82 19.66
N GLU A 221 15.10 -22.47 20.57
CA GLU A 221 15.10 -23.86 21.02
C GLU A 221 13.70 -24.15 21.62
N SER A 222 13.26 -25.41 21.62
CA SER A 222 11.98 -25.80 22.23
C SER A 222 12.07 -25.86 23.76
N SER A 223 11.07 -25.34 24.47
CA SER A 223 10.71 -25.86 25.80
C SER A 223 9.21 -25.81 26.07
N SER A 224 8.76 -26.77 26.86
CA SER A 224 7.40 -27.19 27.13
C SER A 224 6.54 -26.24 27.98
N ALA A 225 5.23 -26.55 28.02
CA ALA A 225 4.27 -26.20 29.07
C ALA A 225 4.87 -26.28 30.51
N THR A 226 4.35 -25.62 31.54
CA THR A 226 2.92 -25.34 31.89
C THR A 226 2.84 -23.94 32.60
N THR A 227 1.81 -23.45 33.33
CA THR A 227 0.66 -24.03 34.05
C THR A 227 -0.47 -22.99 34.25
N ASP A 228 -1.56 -23.41 34.91
CA ASP A 228 -2.48 -22.65 35.77
C ASP A 228 -3.56 -21.70 35.20
N ASN A 229 -4.79 -22.18 35.37
CA ASN A 229 -6.06 -21.49 35.19
C ASN A 229 -6.43 -20.77 36.49
N ALA A 230 -6.28 -19.45 36.54
CA ALA A 230 -6.76 -18.61 37.64
C ALA A 230 -7.75 -17.57 37.10
N LEU A 231 -8.95 -17.54 37.67
CA LEU A 231 -10.01 -16.60 37.28
C LEU A 231 -9.58 -15.16 37.53
N LEU A 232 -9.31 -14.44 36.43
CA LEU A 232 -9.43 -12.99 36.38
C LEU A 232 -10.71 -12.67 35.62
N VAL A 233 -11.56 -11.84 36.21
CA VAL A 233 -12.67 -11.23 35.50
C VAL A 233 -12.06 -10.38 34.39
N GLU A 234 -12.36 -10.68 33.13
CA GLU A 234 -11.94 -9.82 32.02
C GLU A 234 -12.67 -8.47 32.17
N GLU A 235 -11.96 -7.46 32.69
CA GLU A 235 -12.39 -6.07 32.58
C GLU A 235 -12.53 -5.74 31.09
N ASP A 236 -13.68 -5.16 30.72
CA ASP A 236 -13.96 -4.71 29.37
C ASP A 236 -12.82 -3.80 28.89
N PRO A 237 -12.17 -4.08 27.74
CA PRO A 237 -11.09 -3.26 27.24
C PRO A 237 -11.43 -1.78 27.13
N GLU A 238 -12.68 -1.39 26.83
CA GLU A 238 -13.07 0.01 26.75
C GLU A 238 -13.02 0.69 28.14
N VAL A 239 -13.52 0.01 29.19
CA VAL A 239 -13.48 0.49 30.58
C VAL A 239 -12.04 0.62 31.09
N LEU A 240 -11.15 -0.29 30.68
CA LEU A 240 -9.72 -0.21 31.03
C LEU A 240 -9.03 0.97 30.34
N LEU A 241 -9.39 1.31 29.09
CA LEU A 241 -8.79 2.43 28.36
C LEU A 241 -9.23 3.78 28.91
N ASP A 242 -10.49 3.92 29.32
CA ASP A 242 -11.02 5.14 29.95
C ASP A 242 -10.35 5.40 31.31
N LYS A 243 -10.13 4.36 32.11
CA LYS A 243 -9.44 4.44 33.42
C LYS A 243 -8.02 5.00 33.35
N TYR A 244 -7.37 4.89 32.20
CA TYR A 244 -6.00 5.39 31.96
C TYR A 244 -5.97 6.69 31.13
N ASP A 245 -7.14 7.27 30.81
CA ASP A 245 -7.30 8.47 29.98
C ASP A 245 -6.55 8.39 28.63
N THR A 246 -6.37 7.19 28.06
CA THR A 246 -5.35 6.93 27.01
C THR A 246 -5.52 7.73 25.70
N GLU A 247 -6.64 8.43 25.56
CA GLU A 247 -7.01 9.23 24.41
C GLU A 247 -6.81 10.74 24.59
N ASN A 248 -6.65 11.22 25.84
CA ASN A 248 -6.56 12.63 26.18
C ASN A 248 -5.13 13.02 26.59
N VAL A 249 -4.40 13.65 25.67
CA VAL A 249 -3.02 14.11 25.90
C VAL A 249 -2.92 15.16 27.02
N GLU A 250 -3.99 15.92 27.30
CA GLU A 250 -3.94 16.97 28.32
C GLU A 250 -4.14 16.44 29.75
N ALA A 251 -4.47 15.16 29.93
CA ALA A 251 -4.74 14.56 31.25
C ALA A 251 -3.47 14.17 32.04
N HIS A 252 -2.32 14.00 31.39
CA HIS A 252 -1.11 13.42 32.00
C HIS A 252 0.01 14.43 32.22
N ASP A 253 0.90 14.15 33.17
CA ASP A 253 2.10 14.95 33.38
C ASP A 253 3.35 14.37 32.71
N TYR A 254 3.81 15.03 31.65
CA TYR A 254 5.02 14.68 30.90
C TYR A 254 6.30 15.39 31.41
N SER A 255 6.26 16.06 32.56
CA SER A 255 7.35 16.92 33.09
C SER A 255 8.68 16.22 33.42
N HIS A 256 8.64 14.89 33.54
CA HIS A 256 9.74 14.00 33.94
C HIS A 256 10.01 12.90 32.91
N ILE A 257 9.56 13.08 31.66
CA ILE A 257 9.69 12.05 30.62
C ILE A 257 10.91 12.32 29.77
N ASP A 258 11.92 11.50 29.98
CA ASP A 258 13.16 11.49 29.23
C ASP A 258 13.16 10.33 28.20
N HIS A 259 12.22 9.38 28.31
CA HIS A 259 12.10 8.22 27.40
C HIS A 259 10.66 7.87 26.99
N ILE A 260 10.43 7.77 25.67
CA ILE A 260 9.14 7.40 25.06
C ILE A 260 9.29 6.10 24.26
N ILE A 261 8.45 5.11 24.53
CA ILE A 261 8.51 3.80 23.86
C ILE A 261 7.28 3.56 22.98
N PHE A 262 7.49 3.35 21.69
CA PHE A 262 6.44 2.88 20.78
C PHE A 262 6.34 1.35 20.83
N ALA A 263 5.16 0.82 21.15
CA ALA A 263 4.95 -0.62 21.25
C ALA A 263 3.90 -1.15 20.27
N CYS A 264 4.18 -2.32 19.70
CA CYS A 264 3.21 -3.16 18.98
C CYS A 264 3.61 -4.63 19.16
N ASP A 265 2.85 -5.58 18.62
CA ASP A 265 3.08 -7.02 18.86
C ASP A 265 4.51 -7.49 18.61
N ALA A 266 5.05 -7.23 17.41
CA ALA A 266 6.42 -7.61 17.03
C ALA A 266 7.47 -6.50 17.26
N GLY A 267 7.06 -5.31 17.71
CA GLY A 267 7.95 -4.18 18.03
C GLY A 267 8.71 -3.50 16.89
N MET A 268 8.81 -4.09 15.69
CA MET A 268 9.71 -3.62 14.61
C MET A 268 9.04 -2.92 13.42
N GLY A 269 7.73 -3.07 13.24
CA GLY A 269 7.01 -2.50 12.09
C GLY A 269 6.44 -1.10 12.33
N SER A 270 5.13 -1.04 12.60
CA SER A 270 4.41 0.23 12.69
C SER A 270 4.85 1.13 13.86
N SER A 271 5.33 0.54 14.96
CA SER A 271 5.96 1.23 16.09
C SER A 271 7.28 1.93 15.71
N ALA A 272 8.14 1.28 14.92
CA ALA A 272 9.42 1.84 14.48
C ALA A 272 9.22 3.05 13.55
N MET A 273 8.20 3.02 12.70
CA MET A 273 7.79 4.18 11.90
C MET A 273 7.27 5.33 12.78
N GLY A 274 6.43 5.02 13.78
CA GLY A 274 5.95 6.01 14.76
C GLY A 274 7.08 6.68 15.54
N ALA A 275 8.00 5.88 16.09
CA ALA A 275 9.20 6.36 16.77
C ALA A 275 10.06 7.25 15.85
N SER A 276 10.32 6.79 14.62
CA SER A 276 11.10 7.56 13.63
C SER A 276 10.43 8.87 13.22
N MET A 277 9.09 8.90 13.14
CA MET A 277 8.32 10.12 12.87
C MET A 277 8.37 11.08 14.06
N LEU A 278 8.18 10.60 15.30
CA LEU A 278 8.24 11.44 16.49
C LEU A 278 9.65 12.00 16.71
N ARG A 279 10.71 11.21 16.56
CA ARG A 279 12.12 11.67 16.54
C ARG A 279 12.33 12.84 15.57
N LYS A 280 11.85 12.70 14.33
CA LYS A 280 11.94 13.77 13.30
C LYS A 280 11.13 15.01 13.65
N LYS A 281 10.00 14.87 14.35
CA LYS A 281 9.22 16.02 14.84
C LYS A 281 9.90 16.70 16.03
N PHE A 282 10.41 15.94 17.00
CA PHE A 282 11.16 16.44 18.16
C PHE A 282 12.40 17.22 17.71
N GLN A 283 13.19 16.67 16.78
CA GLN A 283 14.35 17.37 16.19
C GLN A 283 13.95 18.68 15.48
N LYS A 284 12.84 18.70 14.74
CA LYS A 284 12.30 19.94 14.15
C LYS A 284 11.76 20.93 15.18
N ALA A 285 11.32 20.43 16.32
CA ALA A 285 10.84 21.23 17.43
C ALA A 285 11.99 21.74 18.31
N GLY A 286 13.20 21.18 18.23
CA GLY A 286 14.31 21.48 19.14
C GLY A 286 14.19 20.80 20.50
N ILE A 287 13.55 19.63 20.55
CA ILE A 287 13.47 18.76 21.73
C ILE A 287 14.53 17.66 21.56
N ASP A 288 15.65 17.79 22.27
CA ASP A 288 16.83 16.91 22.13
C ASP A 288 17.09 16.05 23.38
N ASN A 289 16.39 16.32 24.48
CA ASN A 289 16.49 15.65 25.78
C ASN A 289 15.58 14.43 25.96
N VAL A 290 14.65 14.18 25.03
CA VAL A 290 13.72 13.04 25.12
C VAL A 290 14.10 11.97 24.11
N GLU A 291 14.59 10.84 24.60
CA GLU A 291 14.81 9.66 23.78
C GLU A 291 13.47 9.02 23.37
N VAL A 292 13.38 8.57 22.12
CA VAL A 292 12.21 7.83 21.62
C VAL A 292 12.69 6.51 21.05
N THR A 293 12.16 5.37 21.48
CA THR A 293 12.49 4.04 20.94
C THR A 293 11.25 3.25 20.56
N ASN A 294 11.43 2.02 20.10
CA ASN A 294 10.35 1.07 19.81
C ASN A 294 10.73 -0.33 20.30
N THR A 295 9.76 -1.09 20.81
CA THR A 295 9.94 -2.47 21.29
C THR A 295 8.66 -3.29 21.14
N ALA A 296 8.73 -4.61 21.33
CA ALA A 296 7.56 -5.48 21.36
C ALA A 296 6.81 -5.34 22.68
N ILE A 297 5.48 -5.50 22.69
CA ILE A 297 4.67 -5.31 23.93
C ILE A 297 5.14 -6.24 25.07
N ASN A 298 5.51 -7.49 24.75
CA ASN A 298 6.07 -8.45 25.71
C ASN A 298 7.52 -8.16 26.16
N GLN A 299 8.15 -7.12 25.60
CA GLN A 299 9.50 -6.65 25.89
C GLN A 299 9.50 -5.22 26.45
N LEU A 300 8.35 -4.71 26.91
CA LEU A 300 8.26 -3.42 27.59
C LEU A 300 8.99 -3.47 28.95
N PRO A 301 9.97 -2.58 29.22
CA PRO A 301 10.64 -2.49 30.52
C PRO A 301 9.67 -2.06 31.62
N GLY A 302 9.80 -2.60 32.84
CA GLY A 302 8.89 -2.31 33.95
C GLY A 302 8.89 -0.83 34.39
N GLU A 303 10.00 -0.15 34.13
CA GLU A 303 10.29 1.26 34.39
C GLU A 303 9.86 2.22 33.25
N SER A 304 9.12 1.74 32.25
CA SER A 304 8.62 2.55 31.13
C SER A 304 7.83 3.78 31.62
N GLN A 305 8.22 4.98 31.17
CA GLN A 305 7.56 6.23 31.56
C GLN A 305 6.32 6.53 30.70
N LEU A 306 6.47 6.50 29.37
CA LEU A 306 5.40 6.70 28.40
C LEU A 306 5.46 5.63 27.30
N VAL A 307 4.35 4.92 27.13
CA VAL A 307 4.16 3.90 26.10
C VAL A 307 3.10 4.37 25.11
N ILE A 308 3.46 4.37 23.81
CA ILE A 308 2.56 4.74 22.71
C ILE A 308 2.20 3.49 21.91
N THR A 309 0.90 3.19 21.79
CA THR A 309 0.37 1.98 21.11
C THR A 309 -0.77 2.30 20.15
N GLN A 310 -1.11 1.37 19.26
CA GLN A 310 -2.40 1.43 18.58
C GLN A 310 -3.53 1.07 19.54
N LYS A 311 -4.70 1.73 19.45
CA LYS A 311 -5.85 1.53 20.36
C LYS A 311 -6.22 0.06 20.59
N THR A 312 -6.13 -0.78 19.56
CA THR A 312 -6.42 -2.23 19.63
C THR A 312 -5.39 -3.07 20.39
N LEU A 313 -4.30 -2.47 20.86
CA LEU A 313 -3.20 -3.11 21.59
C LEU A 313 -2.87 -2.42 22.92
N THR A 314 -3.55 -1.30 23.24
CA THR A 314 -3.26 -0.49 24.41
C THR A 314 -3.63 -1.22 25.71
N ASP A 315 -4.69 -2.04 25.72
CA ASP A 315 -5.06 -2.88 26.87
C ASP A 315 -3.93 -3.86 27.27
N ARG A 316 -3.24 -4.44 26.28
CA ARG A 316 -2.14 -5.37 26.48
C ARG A 316 -0.87 -4.68 26.98
N ALA A 317 -0.61 -3.46 26.53
CA ALA A 317 0.47 -2.64 27.09
C ALA A 317 0.18 -2.22 28.53
N ILE A 318 -1.07 -1.83 28.85
CA ILE A 318 -1.51 -1.55 30.23
C ILE A 318 -1.30 -2.78 31.13
N LYS A 319 -1.72 -3.97 30.68
CA LYS A 319 -1.54 -5.23 31.43
C LYS A 319 -0.07 -5.57 31.69
N GLN A 320 0.85 -5.20 30.79
CA GLN A 320 2.28 -5.44 30.94
C GLN A 320 2.98 -4.42 31.85
N VAL A 321 2.69 -3.12 31.68
CA VAL A 321 3.32 -2.02 32.43
C VAL A 321 2.27 -1.03 32.96
N PRO A 322 1.50 -1.41 33.99
CA PRO A 322 0.35 -0.63 34.48
C PRO A 322 0.71 0.69 35.18
N ASN A 323 2.00 0.94 35.45
CA ASN A 323 2.46 2.20 36.07
C ASN A 323 2.94 3.24 35.04
N ALA A 324 3.04 2.87 33.76
CA ALA A 324 3.41 3.79 32.69
C ALA A 324 2.24 4.69 32.28
N ILE A 325 2.52 5.86 31.73
CA ILE A 325 1.52 6.62 30.97
C ILE A 325 1.28 5.88 29.65
N HIS A 326 0.03 5.61 29.31
CA HIS A 326 -0.36 4.94 28.07
C HIS A 326 -1.06 5.92 27.13
N LEU A 327 -0.51 6.13 25.94
CA LEU A 327 -1.14 6.93 24.89
C LEU A 327 -1.53 6.02 23.72
N SER A 328 -2.83 5.91 23.45
CA SER A 328 -3.33 5.21 22.28
C SER A 328 -3.30 6.12 21.05
N VAL A 329 -3.17 5.55 19.85
CA VAL A 329 -3.36 6.23 18.56
C VAL A 329 -4.11 5.35 17.56
N ASP A 330 -4.85 5.96 16.63
CA ASP A 330 -5.49 5.22 15.52
C ASP A 330 -4.50 4.77 14.44
N ASN A 331 -3.37 5.50 14.31
CA ASN A 331 -2.33 5.24 13.32
C ASN A 331 -1.02 5.95 13.71
N PHE A 332 0.07 5.18 13.78
CA PHE A 332 1.40 5.71 14.08
C PHE A 332 1.96 6.71 13.05
N LEU A 333 1.46 6.71 11.81
CA LEU A 333 1.96 7.61 10.76
C LEU A 333 1.36 9.02 10.81
N ASN A 334 0.13 9.15 11.31
CA ASN A 334 -0.59 10.42 11.35
C ASN A 334 -1.60 10.41 12.49
N SER A 335 -1.20 10.99 13.62
CA SER A 335 -2.06 11.22 14.78
C SER A 335 -1.90 12.69 15.22
N PRO A 336 -3.01 13.42 15.48
CA PRO A 336 -2.94 14.80 16.01
C PRO A 336 -2.28 14.83 17.39
N ARG A 337 -2.41 13.74 18.17
CA ARG A 337 -1.83 13.55 19.50
C ARG A 337 -0.32 13.77 19.56
N TYR A 338 0.40 13.63 18.43
CA TYR A 338 1.84 13.95 18.38
C TYR A 338 2.12 15.45 18.47
N GLU A 339 1.32 16.32 17.85
CA GLU A 339 1.51 17.77 17.97
C GLU A 339 1.10 18.25 19.36
N GLU A 340 0.03 17.66 19.93
CA GLU A 340 -0.41 17.90 21.31
C GLU A 340 0.66 17.49 22.33
N LEU A 341 1.31 16.34 22.13
CA LEU A 341 2.39 15.87 23.00
C LEU A 341 3.63 16.78 22.91
N ILE A 342 4.03 17.18 21.70
CA ILE A 342 5.13 18.14 21.47
C ILE A 342 4.84 19.48 22.14
N LYS A 343 3.61 19.98 22.01
CA LYS A 343 3.18 21.23 22.64
C LYS A 343 3.25 21.12 24.17
N ASN A 344 2.71 20.04 24.75
CA ASN A 344 2.70 19.84 26.21
C ASN A 344 4.12 19.70 26.80
N ILE A 345 5.02 18.96 26.14
CA ILE A 345 6.43 18.86 26.55
C ILE A 345 7.07 20.26 26.53
N LYS A 346 6.94 21.00 25.43
CA LYS A 346 7.48 22.37 25.29
C LYS A 346 6.93 23.39 26.28
N GLU A 347 5.62 23.40 26.51
CA GLU A 347 4.99 24.35 27.44
C GLU A 347 5.41 24.08 28.89
N LYS A 348 5.87 22.88 29.21
CA LYS A 348 6.42 22.49 30.52
C LYS A 348 7.94 22.72 30.60
N GLU A 349 8.69 22.56 29.52
CA GLU A 349 10.11 22.99 29.47
C GLU A 349 10.25 24.51 29.67
N ASN A 350 9.42 25.32 29.00
CA ASN A 350 9.43 26.79 29.16
C ASN A 350 8.91 27.29 30.52
N LYS A 351 8.59 26.39 31.46
CA LYS A 351 8.16 26.68 32.84
C LYS A 351 9.15 26.20 33.90
N LYS A 352 10.28 25.59 33.52
CA LYS A 352 11.43 25.31 34.39
C LYS A 352 12.37 26.52 34.46
#